data_AF-G2GPZ5-F1
#
_entry.id   AF-G2GPZ5-F1
#
_cell.length_a   1.000
_cell.length_b   1.000
_cell.length_c   1.000
_cell.angle_alpha   90.00
_cell.angle_beta   90.00
_cell.angle_gamma   90.00
#
_symmetry.space_group_name_H-M   'P 1'
#
loop_
_entity.id
_entity.type
_entity.pdbx_description
1 polymer ?
#
loop_
_entity_poly.entity_id
_entity_poly.type
_entity_poly.pdbx_seq_one_letter_code
_entity_poly.pdbx_strand_id
1 'polypeptide(L)'
;PVIDSTKEVLDEIETSADYRYDAQMLTLAVAKWRCLTDPVAGEFPTWEAWVTAMQVGSALFTAGTAVEGSVPCRIGSMGEVKHLPATGPQDYLHAGNWLTAFYLAAICRENDRADQLAHVPVPFLRASGAEFDEYIYAWVETLQNAWFGRRETWDTLVTAVDGTDPEIT
;
A
#
# COMPACT_ATOMS: atom_id res chain seq x y z
N PRO A 1 7.99 20.17 -9.06
CA PRO A 1 6.55 19.95 -8.80
C PRO A 1 6.27 18.65 -8.04
N VAL A 2 6.42 17.46 -8.63
CA VAL A 2 6.07 16.20 -7.94
C VAL A 2 6.89 15.95 -6.67
N ILE A 3 8.20 16.23 -6.70
CA ILE A 3 9.08 16.11 -5.53
C ILE A 3 8.68 17.07 -4.41
N ASP A 4 8.32 18.31 -4.76
CA ASP A 4 7.95 19.34 -3.79
C ASP A 4 6.62 18.99 -3.13
N SER A 5 5.62 18.58 -3.92
CA SER A 5 4.33 18.09 -3.41
C SER A 5 4.48 16.86 -2.52
N THR A 6 5.38 15.93 -2.85
CA THR A 6 5.65 14.77 -1.99
C THR A 6 6.26 15.18 -0.65
N LYS A 7 7.12 16.20 -0.60
CA LYS A 7 7.65 16.71 0.68
C LYS A 7 6.55 17.29 1.55
N GLU A 8 5.70 18.16 0.98
CA GLU A 8 4.56 18.75 1.69
C GLU A 8 3.64 17.67 2.27
N VAL A 9 3.35 16.63 1.49
CA VAL A 9 2.55 15.49 1.94
C VAL A 9 3.21 14.77 3.12
N LEU A 10 4.50 14.47 3.05
CA LEU A 10 5.22 13.77 4.12
C LEU A 10 5.34 14.63 5.40
N ASP A 11 5.42 15.94 5.25
CA ASP A 11 5.46 16.88 6.37
C ASP A 11 4.12 16.93 7.10
N GLU A 12 2.99 16.82 6.38
CA GLU A 12 1.63 16.99 6.91
C GLU A 12 0.81 15.68 7.01
N ILE A 13 1.43 14.52 6.75
CA ILE A 13 0.74 13.21 6.73
C ILE A 13 0.10 12.85 8.09
N GLU A 14 0.64 13.36 9.20
CA GLU A 14 0.15 13.12 10.55
C GLU A 14 -1.15 13.89 10.83
N THR A 15 -1.31 15.08 10.24
CA THR A 15 -2.34 16.06 10.60
C THR A 15 -3.49 16.13 9.61
N SER A 16 -3.25 15.82 8.33
CA SER A 16 -4.23 16.02 7.26
C SER A 16 -4.71 14.71 6.61
N ALA A 17 -6.03 14.56 6.50
CA ALA A 17 -6.64 13.43 5.79
C ALA A 17 -6.39 13.51 4.28
N ASP A 18 -6.46 14.72 3.70
CA ASP A 18 -6.21 14.94 2.27
C ASP A 18 -4.77 14.57 1.89
N TYR A 19 -3.78 14.91 2.74
CA TYR A 19 -2.41 14.49 2.47
C TYR A 19 -2.21 12.98 2.65
N ARG A 20 -2.91 12.32 3.58
CA ARG A 20 -2.91 10.84 3.65
C ARG A 20 -3.52 10.19 2.41
N TYR A 21 -4.57 10.79 1.86
CA TYR A 21 -5.20 10.35 0.62
C TYR A 21 -4.20 10.36 -0.55
N ASP A 22 -3.44 11.43 -0.70
CA ASP A 22 -2.48 11.58 -1.81
C ASP A 22 -1.13 10.85 -1.59
N ALA A 23 -0.80 10.49 -0.34
CA ALA A 23 0.55 10.08 0.04
C ALA A 23 1.10 8.90 -0.74
N GLN A 24 0.34 7.81 -0.88
CA GLN A 24 0.81 6.63 -1.61
C GLN A 24 1.02 6.94 -3.10
N MET A 25 0.09 7.69 -3.70
CA MET A 25 0.16 8.08 -5.12
C MET A 25 1.40 8.93 -5.40
N LEU A 26 1.60 10.00 -4.62
CA LEU A 26 2.67 10.97 -4.86
C LEU A 26 4.05 10.37 -4.58
N THR A 27 4.20 9.61 -3.49
CA THR A 27 5.49 8.93 -3.20
C THR A 27 5.84 7.91 -4.28
N LEU A 28 4.87 7.12 -4.75
CA LEU A 28 5.09 6.20 -5.87
C LEU A 28 5.39 6.93 -7.19
N ALA A 29 4.77 8.09 -7.43
CA ALA A 29 5.06 8.91 -8.60
C ALA A 29 6.51 9.40 -8.61
N VAL A 30 7.05 9.82 -7.46
CA VAL A 30 8.47 10.18 -7.34
C VAL A 30 9.37 8.97 -7.60
N ALA A 31 9.06 7.79 -7.04
CA ALA A 31 9.84 6.57 -7.28
C ALA A 31 9.88 6.20 -8.77
N LYS A 32 8.73 6.23 -9.46
CA LYS A 32 8.62 6.00 -10.91
C LYS A 32 9.38 7.06 -11.72
N TRP A 33 9.29 8.33 -11.33
CA TRP A 33 9.98 9.42 -12.01
C TRP A 33 11.51 9.25 -11.91
N ARG A 34 12.04 8.84 -10.75
CA ARG A 34 13.47 8.56 -10.57
C ARG A 34 13.98 7.46 -11.49
N CYS A 35 13.17 6.44 -11.78
CA CYS A 35 13.52 5.40 -12.74
C CYS A 35 13.67 5.89 -14.18
N LEU A 36 13.14 7.08 -14.54
CA LEU A 36 13.37 7.66 -15.87
C LEU A 36 14.81 8.14 -16.05
N THR A 37 15.44 8.62 -14.98
CA THR A 37 16.81 9.15 -14.99
C THR A 37 17.84 8.15 -14.49
N ASP A 38 17.42 7.21 -13.65
CA ASP A 38 18.25 6.14 -13.08
C ASP A 38 17.54 4.77 -13.24
N PRO A 39 17.55 4.20 -14.46
CA PRO A 39 16.78 2.99 -14.78
C PRO A 39 17.31 1.73 -14.10
N VAL A 40 18.55 1.74 -13.60
CA VAL A 40 19.16 0.60 -12.89
C VAL A 40 19.05 0.74 -11.37
N ALA A 41 18.40 1.80 -10.87
CA ALA A 41 18.29 2.14 -9.46
C ALA A 41 19.65 2.15 -8.74
N GLY A 42 20.68 2.69 -9.40
CA GLY A 42 22.04 2.75 -8.89
C GLY A 42 22.30 3.94 -7.96
N GLU A 43 21.45 4.95 -8.01
CA GLU A 43 21.58 6.15 -7.18
C GLU A 43 20.77 6.04 -5.88
N PHE A 44 21.36 6.54 -4.79
CA PHE A 44 20.71 6.55 -3.48
C PHE A 44 19.31 7.21 -3.49
N PRO A 45 19.07 8.36 -4.15
CA PRO A 45 17.74 8.98 -4.18
C PRO A 45 16.67 8.12 -4.87
N THR A 46 17.06 7.24 -5.80
CA THR A 46 16.12 6.31 -6.43
C THR A 46 15.71 5.24 -5.42
N TRP A 47 16.69 4.63 -4.74
CA TRP A 47 16.42 3.67 -3.68
C TRP A 47 15.56 4.28 -2.55
N GLU A 48 15.91 5.48 -2.10
CA GLU A 48 15.18 6.21 -1.06
C GLU A 48 13.71 6.41 -1.44
N ALA A 49 13.43 6.84 -2.68
CA ALA A 49 12.06 7.05 -3.15
C ALA A 49 11.21 5.76 -3.13
N TRP A 50 11.78 4.62 -3.53
CA TRP A 50 11.09 3.32 -3.46
C TRP A 50 10.84 2.88 -2.02
N VAL A 51 11.82 3.07 -1.13
CA VAL A 51 11.66 2.77 0.30
C VAL A 51 10.59 3.65 0.92
N THR A 52 10.58 4.95 0.65
CA THR A 52 9.56 5.88 1.17
C THR A 52 8.17 5.50 0.68
N ALA A 53 8.00 5.21 -0.62
CA ALA A 53 6.70 4.80 -1.17
C ALA A 53 6.17 3.51 -0.52
N MET A 54 7.04 2.51 -0.33
CA MET A 54 6.72 1.28 0.36
C MET A 54 6.32 1.54 1.83
N GLN A 55 7.11 2.34 2.56
CA GLN A 55 6.86 2.64 3.96
C GLN A 55 5.55 3.39 4.18
N VAL A 56 5.25 4.39 3.33
CA VAL A 56 3.98 5.13 3.36
C VAL A 56 2.80 4.20 3.10
N GLY A 57 2.87 3.36 2.05
CA GLY A 57 1.81 2.41 1.74
C GLY A 57 1.48 1.50 2.92
N SER A 58 2.48 0.87 3.54
CA SER A 58 2.26 0.04 4.73
C SER A 58 1.74 0.84 5.92
N ALA A 59 2.32 2.02 6.18
CA ALA A 59 1.95 2.86 7.33
C ALA A 59 0.47 3.26 7.32
N LEU A 60 -0.06 3.62 6.15
CA LEU A 60 -1.48 3.98 5.99
C LEU A 60 -2.40 2.80 6.36
N PHE A 61 -2.08 1.57 5.94
CA PHE A 61 -2.87 0.39 6.31
C PHE A 61 -2.70 0.02 7.78
N THR A 62 -1.49 0.10 8.34
CA THR A 62 -1.27 -0.13 9.78
C THR A 62 -2.10 0.84 10.61
N ALA A 63 -2.10 2.13 10.26
CA ALA A 63 -2.91 3.17 10.91
C ALA A 63 -4.41 2.94 10.71
N GLY A 64 -4.83 2.54 9.51
CA GLY A 64 -6.21 2.24 9.20
C GLY A 64 -6.79 1.07 10.01
N THR A 65 -5.99 0.04 10.23
CA THR A 65 -6.42 -1.15 11.00
C THR A 65 -6.23 -1.03 12.52
N ALA A 66 -5.62 0.06 13.00
CA ALA A 66 -5.45 0.28 14.42
C ALA A 66 -6.79 0.61 15.10
N VAL A 67 -6.97 0.11 16.32
CA VAL A 67 -8.22 0.27 17.08
C VAL A 67 -8.41 1.71 17.55
N GLU A 68 -7.36 2.32 18.11
CA GLU A 68 -7.41 3.67 18.66
C GLU A 68 -6.01 4.29 18.75
N GLY A 69 -5.97 5.60 18.97
CA GLY A 69 -4.75 6.35 19.26
C GLY A 69 -3.94 6.69 18.01
N SER A 70 -2.61 6.68 18.18
CA SER A 70 -1.65 7.03 17.12
C SER A 70 -0.61 5.92 17.00
N VAL A 71 -0.33 5.53 15.77
CA VAL A 71 0.57 4.43 15.41
C VAL A 71 1.92 4.99 14.99
N PRO A 72 3.03 4.58 15.64
CA PRO A 72 4.36 4.94 15.19
C PRO A 72 4.70 4.19 13.90
N CYS A 73 4.99 4.93 12.84
CA CYS A 73 5.31 4.40 11.52
C CYS A 73 6.66 4.96 11.06
N ARG A 74 7.62 4.06 10.77
CA ARG A 74 8.90 4.48 10.16
C ARG A 74 8.66 4.89 8.70
N ILE A 75 8.91 6.16 8.38
CA ILE A 75 8.77 6.78 7.06
C ILE A 75 9.98 7.68 6.80
N GLY A 76 10.83 7.31 5.84
CA GLY A 76 12.12 7.94 5.55
C GLY A 76 13.28 6.95 5.58
N SER A 77 14.44 7.37 5.05
CA SER A 77 15.66 6.57 5.03
C SER A 77 16.58 6.80 6.23
N MET A 78 16.35 7.85 7.03
CA MET A 78 17.16 8.16 8.22
C MET A 78 16.52 7.64 9.51
N GLY A 79 15.44 6.88 9.41
CA GLY A 79 14.77 6.26 10.55
C GLY A 79 13.75 7.17 11.24
N GLU A 80 13.26 8.19 10.55
CA GLU A 80 12.20 9.06 11.02
C GLU A 80 10.92 8.27 11.32
N VAL A 81 10.25 8.63 12.41
CA VAL A 81 9.01 8.01 12.87
C VAL A 81 7.90 9.06 12.82
N LYS A 82 6.85 8.75 12.06
CA LYS A 82 5.61 9.53 11.95
C LYS A 82 4.52 8.84 12.78
N HIS A 83 3.71 9.62 13.48
CA HIS A 83 2.68 9.18 14.40
C HIS A 83 1.29 9.31 13.75
N LEU A 84 0.93 8.35 12.89
CA LEU A 84 -0.32 8.39 12.14
C LEU A 84 -1.52 8.10 13.05
N PRO A 85 -2.63 8.87 12.96
CA PRO A 85 -3.82 8.58 13.75
C PRO A 85 -4.47 7.27 13.31
N ALA A 86 -5.09 6.55 14.23
CA ALA A 86 -5.98 5.44 13.90
C ALA A 86 -7.21 5.98 13.15
N THR A 87 -7.38 5.61 11.88
CA THR A 87 -8.40 6.22 11.00
C THR A 87 -9.61 5.34 10.75
N GLY A 88 -9.52 4.03 10.99
CA GLY A 88 -10.48 3.08 10.43
C GLY A 88 -10.42 3.02 8.89
N PRO A 89 -11.43 2.39 8.26
CA PRO A 89 -11.57 2.41 6.80
C PRO A 89 -11.67 3.84 6.26
N GLN A 90 -10.93 4.13 5.20
CA GLN A 90 -10.94 5.40 4.48
C GLN A 90 -10.96 5.11 2.98
N ASP A 91 -11.38 6.08 2.18
CA ASP A 91 -11.49 5.96 0.73
C ASP A 91 -10.18 5.58 0.04
N TYR A 92 -9.02 6.02 0.57
CA TYR A 92 -7.68 5.66 0.11
C TYR A 92 -7.17 4.30 0.63
N LEU A 93 -7.91 3.61 1.50
CA LEU A 93 -7.56 2.30 2.07
C LEU A 93 -8.31 1.15 1.40
N HIS A 94 -8.36 1.19 0.07
CA HIS A 94 -9.08 0.24 -0.77
C HIS A 94 -8.19 -0.86 -1.35
N ALA A 95 -8.78 -1.83 -2.05
CA ALA A 95 -8.07 -3.01 -2.56
C ALA A 95 -6.94 -2.69 -3.54
N GLY A 96 -7.13 -1.74 -4.46
CA GLY A 96 -6.06 -1.29 -5.37
C GLY A 96 -4.83 -0.70 -4.66
N ASN A 97 -5.03 0.12 -3.63
CA ASN A 97 -3.94 0.68 -2.84
C ASN A 97 -3.27 -0.36 -1.95
N TRP A 98 -4.04 -1.36 -1.48
CA TRP A 98 -3.50 -2.53 -0.79
C TRP A 98 -2.59 -3.34 -1.69
N LEU A 99 -3.01 -3.64 -2.93
CA LEU A 99 -2.19 -4.37 -3.91
C LEU A 99 -0.89 -3.63 -4.19
N THR A 100 -0.98 -2.30 -4.37
CA THR A 100 0.20 -1.45 -4.54
C THR A 100 1.14 -1.55 -3.33
N ALA A 101 0.63 -1.44 -2.11
CA ALA A 101 1.44 -1.55 -0.89
C ALA A 101 2.09 -2.94 -0.76
N PHE A 102 1.34 -4.01 -1.04
CA PHE A 102 1.84 -5.38 -0.93
C PHE A 102 2.94 -5.67 -1.95
N TYR A 103 2.77 -5.22 -3.20
CA TYR A 103 3.82 -5.33 -4.21
C TYR A 103 5.07 -4.53 -3.86
N LEU A 104 4.90 -3.32 -3.32
CA LEU A 104 6.04 -2.51 -2.87
C LEU A 104 6.81 -3.20 -1.73
N ALA A 105 6.12 -3.79 -0.77
CA ALA A 105 6.75 -4.57 0.29
C ALA A 105 7.52 -5.77 -0.28
N ALA A 106 6.96 -6.49 -1.26
CA ALA A 106 7.62 -7.60 -1.93
C ALA A 106 8.85 -7.15 -2.75
N ILE A 107 8.75 -6.07 -3.52
CA ILE A 107 9.84 -5.48 -4.32
C ILE A 107 11.01 -5.07 -3.40
N CYS A 108 10.70 -4.38 -2.31
CA CYS A 108 11.69 -3.94 -1.32
C CYS A 108 12.17 -5.08 -0.39
N ARG A 109 11.56 -6.28 -0.48
CA ARG A 109 11.86 -7.46 0.37
C ARG A 109 11.66 -7.20 1.87
N GLU A 110 10.68 -6.38 2.21
CA GLU A 110 10.32 -6.06 3.60
C GLU A 110 9.22 -7.00 4.08
N ASN A 111 9.63 -8.21 4.46
CA ASN A 111 8.71 -9.29 4.82
C ASN A 111 7.79 -8.94 6.00
N ASP A 112 8.28 -8.22 7.01
CA ASP A 112 7.45 -7.82 8.16
C ASP A 112 6.27 -6.92 7.73
N ARG A 113 6.48 -6.08 6.72
CA ARG A 113 5.44 -5.19 6.19
C ARG A 113 4.49 -5.95 5.27
N ALA A 114 5.00 -6.89 4.48
CA ALA A 114 4.16 -7.79 3.70
C ALA A 114 3.27 -8.64 4.62
N ASP A 115 3.80 -9.11 5.76
CA ASP A 115 3.04 -9.83 6.78
C ASP A 115 1.94 -8.97 7.41
N GLN A 116 2.27 -7.73 7.81
CA GLN A 116 1.27 -6.78 8.32
C GLN A 116 0.15 -6.52 7.30
N LEU A 117 0.50 -6.31 6.03
CA LEU A 117 -0.47 -6.11 4.96
C LEU A 117 -1.32 -7.37 4.71
N ALA A 118 -0.73 -8.57 4.79
CA ALA A 118 -1.43 -9.83 4.64
C ALA A 118 -2.50 -10.07 5.72
N HIS A 119 -2.39 -9.43 6.88
CA HIS A 119 -3.39 -9.47 7.95
C HIS A 119 -4.55 -8.47 7.78
N VAL A 120 -4.48 -7.53 6.82
CA VAL A 120 -5.57 -6.56 6.58
C VAL A 120 -6.82 -7.30 6.08
N PRO A 121 -7.96 -7.25 6.77
CA PRO A 121 -9.14 -8.02 6.36
C PRO A 121 -9.72 -7.50 5.03
N VAL A 122 -10.12 -8.40 4.12
CA VAL A 122 -10.86 -8.01 2.90
C VAL A 122 -12.14 -7.19 3.20
N PRO A 123 -12.94 -7.51 4.24
CA PRO A 123 -14.06 -6.66 4.64
C PRO A 123 -13.67 -5.22 4.99
N PHE A 124 -12.46 -5.00 5.53
CA PHE A 124 -11.94 -3.66 5.79
C PHE A 124 -11.70 -2.89 4.48
N LEU A 125 -11.12 -3.55 3.47
CA LEU A 125 -10.89 -2.96 2.15
C LEU A 125 -12.20 -2.61 1.45
N ARG A 126 -13.24 -3.45 1.59
CA ARG A 126 -14.59 -3.17 1.06
C ARG A 126 -15.27 -2.00 1.77
N ALA A 127 -14.97 -1.79 3.06
CA ALA A 127 -15.50 -0.67 3.83
C ALA A 127 -14.88 0.69 3.48
N SER A 128 -13.89 0.75 2.58
CA SER A 128 -13.31 2.01 2.08
C SER A 128 -14.31 2.88 1.32
N GLY A 129 -15.38 2.28 0.76
CA GLY A 129 -16.33 2.98 -0.10
C GLY A 129 -15.93 3.04 -1.58
N ALA A 130 -14.73 2.55 -1.94
CA ALA A 130 -14.33 2.39 -3.32
C ALA A 130 -14.81 1.02 -3.86
N GLU A 131 -15.46 1.04 -5.02
CA GLU A 131 -15.96 -0.16 -5.70
C GLU A 131 -14.89 -0.72 -6.65
N PHE A 132 -14.65 -2.02 -6.53
CA PHE A 132 -13.78 -2.81 -7.42
C PHE A 132 -14.54 -4.05 -7.86
N ASP A 133 -14.19 -4.57 -9.03
CA ASP A 133 -14.71 -5.86 -9.50
C ASP A 133 -14.34 -6.97 -8.51
N GLU A 134 -15.22 -7.95 -8.35
CA GLU A 134 -15.07 -9.02 -7.35
C GLU A 134 -13.75 -9.79 -7.48
N TYR A 135 -13.23 -9.92 -8.71
CA TYR A 135 -11.96 -10.59 -8.97
C TYR A 135 -10.78 -9.89 -8.28
N ILE A 136 -10.84 -8.57 -8.05
CA ILE A 136 -9.78 -7.82 -7.35
C ILE A 136 -9.70 -8.27 -5.89
N TYR A 137 -10.84 -8.47 -5.23
CA TYR A 137 -10.86 -8.98 -3.86
C TYR A 137 -10.43 -10.44 -3.78
N ALA A 138 -10.85 -11.28 -4.73
CA ALA A 138 -10.36 -12.66 -4.84
C ALA A 138 -8.84 -12.71 -5.05
N TRP A 139 -8.29 -11.74 -5.78
CA TRP A 139 -6.84 -11.61 -5.97
C TRP A 139 -6.11 -11.18 -4.69
N VAL A 140 -6.67 -10.24 -3.92
CA VAL A 140 -6.16 -9.91 -2.58
C VAL A 140 -6.14 -11.15 -1.68
N GLU A 141 -7.24 -11.90 -1.61
CA GLU A 141 -7.31 -13.14 -0.81
C GLU A 141 -6.30 -14.19 -1.27
N THR A 142 -6.06 -14.29 -2.58
CA THR A 142 -5.02 -15.17 -3.14
C THR A 142 -3.64 -14.81 -2.62
N LEU A 143 -3.27 -13.53 -2.62
CA LEU A 143 -1.96 -13.09 -2.12
C LEU A 143 -1.83 -13.30 -0.61
N GLN A 144 -2.89 -13.06 0.15
CA GLN A 144 -2.93 -13.32 1.60
C GLN A 144 -2.79 -14.82 1.89
N ASN A 145 -3.55 -15.67 1.19
CA ASN A 145 -3.50 -17.12 1.36
C ASN A 145 -2.12 -17.69 0.98
N ALA A 146 -1.55 -17.20 -0.12
CA ALA A 146 -0.22 -17.59 -0.57
C ALA A 146 0.85 -17.22 0.47
N TRP A 147 0.77 -16.01 1.04
CA TRP A 147 1.70 -15.54 2.08
C TRP A 147 1.70 -16.47 3.30
N PHE A 148 0.53 -16.89 3.77
CA PHE A 148 0.38 -17.79 4.92
C PHE A 148 0.53 -19.28 4.58
N GLY A 149 0.81 -19.65 3.33
CA GLY A 149 0.92 -21.05 2.91
C GLY A 149 -0.41 -21.84 3.02
N ARG A 150 -1.54 -21.15 2.86
CA ARG A 150 -2.89 -21.74 2.96
C ARG A 150 -3.24 -22.54 1.70
N ARG A 151 -4.03 -23.60 1.86
CA ARG A 151 -4.41 -24.49 0.73
C ARG A 151 -5.41 -23.81 -0.21
N GLU A 152 -6.20 -22.90 0.34
CA GLU A 152 -7.22 -22.07 -0.28
C GLU A 152 -6.66 -21.13 -1.36
N THR A 153 -5.33 -20.94 -1.40
CA THR A 153 -4.64 -20.13 -2.41
C THR A 153 -5.06 -20.48 -3.84
N TRP A 154 -5.21 -21.78 -4.15
CA TRP A 154 -5.57 -22.21 -5.49
C TRP A 154 -7.03 -21.88 -5.84
N ASP A 155 -7.94 -22.01 -4.88
CA ASP A 155 -9.36 -21.74 -5.10
C ASP A 155 -9.61 -20.24 -5.34
N THR A 156 -8.96 -19.39 -4.53
CA THR A 156 -9.04 -17.93 -4.69
C THR A 156 -8.34 -17.47 -5.98
N LEU A 157 -7.26 -18.14 -6.39
CA LEU A 157 -6.56 -17.84 -7.65
C LEU A 157 -7.45 -18.13 -8.85
N VAL A 158 -8.08 -19.30 -8.89
CA VAL A 158 -9.02 -19.67 -9.97
C VAL A 158 -10.16 -18.66 -10.02
N THR A 159 -10.74 -18.32 -8.85
CA THR A 159 -11.81 -17.29 -8.76
C THR A 159 -11.36 -15.95 -9.33
N ALA A 160 -10.15 -15.50 -9.00
CA ALA A 160 -9.59 -14.24 -9.52
C ALA A 160 -9.36 -14.30 -11.04
N VAL A 161 -8.88 -15.42 -11.57
CA VAL A 161 -8.65 -15.59 -13.02
C VAL A 161 -9.98 -15.63 -13.78
N ASP A 162 -10.93 -16.45 -13.34
CA ASP A 162 -12.23 -16.58 -14.00
C ASP A 162 -12.99 -15.24 -13.99
N GLY A 163 -12.86 -14.45 -12.92
CA GLY A 163 -13.47 -13.12 -12.82
C GLY A 163 -12.84 -12.04 -13.72
N THR A 164 -11.74 -12.32 -14.42
CA THR A 164 -11.20 -11.41 -15.44
C THR A 164 -11.82 -11.59 -16.83
N ASP A 165 -12.71 -12.59 -16.99
CA ASP A 165 -13.39 -12.83 -18.26
C ASP A 165 -14.30 -11.63 -18.63
N PRO A 166 -14.02 -10.94 -19.76
CA PRO A 166 -14.79 -9.78 -20.18
C PRO A 166 -16.25 -10.13 -20.53
N GLU A 167 -16.60 -11.40 -20.73
CA GLU A 167 -17.99 -11.83 -20.98
C GLU A 167 -18.84 -11.91 -19.69
N ILE A 168 -18.22 -11.82 -18.51
CA ILE A 168 -18.88 -11.93 -17.19
C ILE A 168 -19.24 -10.54 -16.61
N THR A 169 -18.72 -9.45 -17.20
CA THR A 169 -18.94 -8.06 -16.75
C THR A 169 -20.16 -7.43 -17.43
#